data_AF-A0A6L5HKN1-F1
#
_entry.id   AF-A0A6L5HKN1-F1
#
_cell.length_a   1.000
_cell.length_b   1.000
_cell.length_c   1.000
_cell.angle_alpha   90.00
_cell.angle_beta   90.00
_cell.angle_gamma   90.00
#
_symmetry.space_group_name_H-M   'P 1'
#
loop_
_entity.id
_entity.type
_entity.pdbx_description
1 polymer ?
#
loop_
_entity_poly.entity_id
_entity_poly.type
_entity_poly.pdbx_seq_one_letter_code
_entity_poly.pdbx_strand_id
1 'polypeptide(L)'
;MSYTLKCEEPDFSTEKTLSEIDLNEFESTLNDAMDLVESFLNYGVKCKLQSYDIKPNAKGTFPTIKMKIAYCLRSNAAQMKRLEVDRNCPLVIVIDYSFNEKSYNVEMLQLGDDDGEIQAYDICDLMAEKLRSILQQEVRNRGREQDIYDVNYLLTTIKPLSDSEKTKILNSLINKSQGKKIDYLLHRDGIDNPEIKKRSSEKYPLLKDTVVDLPDFEESYARVADFFKSLPWDDN
;
A
#
# COMPACT_ATOMS: atom_id res chain seq x y z
N MET A 1 24.76 14.92 2.85
CA MET A 1 24.47 13.52 2.48
C MET A 1 22.97 13.47 2.30
N SER A 2 22.50 13.69 1.07
CA SER A 2 21.07 13.83 0.79
C SER A 2 20.49 12.44 0.61
N TYR A 3 19.67 12.00 1.57
CA TYR A 3 18.90 10.78 1.45
C TYR A 3 17.78 11.03 0.46
N THR A 4 17.92 10.52 -0.76
CA THR A 4 16.79 10.46 -1.69
C THR A 4 15.92 9.28 -1.25
N LEU A 5 14.83 9.57 -0.55
CA LEU A 5 13.73 8.62 -0.38
C LEU A 5 13.20 8.30 -1.77
N LYS A 6 13.54 7.11 -2.28
CA LYS A 6 13.04 6.60 -3.54
C LYS A 6 11.71 5.92 -3.25
N CYS A 7 10.65 6.72 -3.16
CA CYS A 7 9.28 6.20 -3.10
C CYS A 7 8.88 5.83 -4.53
N GLU A 8 9.17 4.59 -4.93
CA GLU A 8 8.99 4.15 -6.34
C GLU A 8 7.52 3.87 -6.69
N GLU A 9 6.67 3.56 -5.72
CA GLU A 9 5.23 3.27 -5.93
C GLU A 9 4.36 3.80 -4.77
N PRO A 10 3.75 5.01 -4.90
CA PRO A 10 2.74 5.48 -3.96
C PRO A 10 1.41 4.74 -4.18
N ASP A 11 0.84 4.21 -3.09
CA ASP A 11 -0.47 3.53 -3.11
C ASP A 11 -1.55 4.39 -2.43
N PHE A 12 -2.69 4.55 -3.10
CA PHE A 12 -3.85 5.26 -2.58
C PHE A 12 -5.10 4.38 -2.64
N SER A 13 -6.02 4.52 -1.68
CA SER A 13 -7.28 3.76 -1.68
C SER A 13 -8.50 4.63 -1.41
N THR A 14 -9.65 4.18 -1.91
CA THR A 14 -10.94 4.85 -1.72
C THR A 14 -12.10 3.87 -1.54
N GLU A 15 -13.13 4.32 -0.80
CA GLU A 15 -14.40 3.60 -0.66
C GLU A 15 -15.28 3.68 -1.91
N LYS A 16 -15.00 4.63 -2.82
CA LYS A 16 -15.74 4.77 -4.07
C LYS A 16 -15.59 3.52 -4.93
N THR A 17 -16.60 3.28 -5.75
CA THR A 17 -16.54 2.26 -6.80
C THR A 17 -15.99 2.85 -8.08
N LEU A 18 -15.28 2.05 -8.87
CA LEU A 18 -14.78 2.50 -10.18
C LEU A 18 -15.91 2.90 -11.13
N SER A 19 -17.11 2.32 -10.98
CA SER A 19 -18.30 2.67 -11.78
C SER A 19 -18.83 4.09 -11.53
N GLU A 20 -18.45 4.72 -10.43
CA GLU A 20 -18.84 6.09 -10.09
C GLU A 20 -17.87 7.13 -10.66
N ILE A 21 -16.84 6.71 -11.39
CA ILE A 21 -15.81 7.59 -11.94
C ILE A 21 -15.90 7.63 -13.46
N ASP A 22 -16.03 8.84 -13.99
CA ASP A 22 -15.70 9.12 -15.38
C ASP A 22 -14.18 9.24 -15.52
N LEU A 23 -13.57 8.28 -16.24
CA LEU A 23 -12.13 8.22 -16.42
C LEU A 23 -11.57 9.41 -17.22
N ASN A 24 -12.36 10.00 -18.12
CA ASN A 24 -11.93 11.17 -18.88
C ASN A 24 -11.95 12.42 -17.99
N GLU A 25 -12.98 12.57 -17.16
CA GLU A 25 -13.06 13.65 -16.17
C GLU A 25 -11.94 13.52 -15.13
N PHE A 26 -11.65 12.29 -14.69
CA PHE A 26 -10.53 11.98 -13.80
C PHE A 26 -9.18 12.36 -14.42
N GLU A 27 -8.89 11.95 -15.67
CA GLU A 27 -7.65 12.33 -16.36
C GLU A 27 -7.51 13.85 -16.49
N SER A 28 -8.58 14.56 -16.86
CA SER A 28 -8.55 16.02 -16.97
C SER A 28 -8.28 16.66 -15.61
N THR A 29 -9.06 16.30 -14.60
CA THR A 29 -8.97 16.88 -13.26
C THR A 29 -7.59 16.63 -12.64
N LEU A 30 -7.02 15.43 -12.84
CA LEU A 30 -5.71 15.09 -12.33
C LEU A 30 -4.60 15.91 -13.00
N ASN A 31 -4.65 16.08 -14.32
CA ASN A 31 -3.69 16.92 -15.04
C ASN A 31 -3.83 18.41 -14.65
N ASP A 32 -5.05 18.92 -14.53
CA ASP A 32 -5.31 20.30 -14.11
C ASP A 32 -4.79 20.55 -12.69
N ALA A 33 -4.99 19.60 -11.77
CA ALA A 33 -4.45 19.67 -10.42
C ALA A 33 -2.92 19.67 -10.41
N MET A 34 -2.26 18.84 -11.23
CA MET A 34 -0.79 18.83 -11.34
C MET A 34 -0.25 20.16 -11.89
N ASP A 35 -0.91 20.74 -12.90
CA ASP A 35 -0.54 22.04 -13.46
C ASP A 35 -0.70 23.18 -12.45
N LEU A 36 -1.77 23.12 -11.66
CA LEU A 36 -2.01 24.05 -10.58
C LEU A 36 -0.93 23.95 -9.49
N VAL A 37 -0.65 22.73 -9.00
CA VAL A 37 0.35 22.48 -7.95
C VAL A 37 1.75 22.88 -8.41
N GLU A 38 2.10 22.60 -9.66
CA GLU A 38 3.34 23.06 -10.27
C GLU A 38 3.51 24.58 -10.18
N SER A 39 2.44 25.34 -10.43
CA SER A 39 2.47 26.80 -10.37
C SER A 39 2.75 27.34 -8.97
N PHE A 40 2.42 26.58 -7.93
CA PHE A 40 2.61 26.96 -6.53
C PHE A 40 3.96 26.54 -5.96
N LEU A 41 4.43 25.32 -6.29
CA LEU A 41 5.60 24.73 -5.65
C LEU A 41 6.94 25.22 -6.21
N ASN A 42 6.96 25.78 -7.42
CA ASN A 42 8.14 26.41 -8.05
C ASN A 42 9.45 25.58 -8.05
N TYR A 43 9.39 24.26 -7.85
CA TYR A 43 10.55 23.35 -7.92
C TYR A 43 11.07 23.15 -9.36
N GLY A 44 10.42 23.75 -10.36
CA GLY A 44 10.80 23.62 -11.77
C GLY A 44 10.53 22.23 -12.35
N VAL A 45 9.70 21.42 -11.70
CA VAL A 45 9.28 20.09 -12.14
C VAL A 45 7.91 20.17 -12.79
N LYS A 46 7.78 19.63 -14.01
CA LYS A 46 6.51 19.42 -14.71
C LYS A 46 6.12 17.96 -14.57
N CYS A 47 4.87 17.70 -14.21
CA CYS A 47 4.29 16.36 -14.14
C CYS A 47 3.08 16.25 -15.08
N LYS A 48 2.85 15.07 -15.64
CA LYS A 48 1.67 14.78 -16.48
C LYS A 48 1.30 13.31 -16.43
N LEU A 49 0.00 13.00 -16.52
CA LEU A 49 -0.44 11.62 -16.66
C LEU A 49 -0.01 11.09 -18.03
N GLN A 50 0.83 10.07 -18.05
CA GLN A 50 1.32 9.45 -19.28
C GLN A 50 0.38 8.34 -19.75
N SER A 51 -0.05 7.48 -18.83
CA SER A 51 -0.98 6.38 -19.09
C SER A 51 -1.58 5.87 -17.80
N TYR A 52 -2.72 5.17 -17.89
CA TYR A 52 -3.25 4.37 -16.79
C TYR A 52 -3.77 3.03 -17.32
N ASP A 53 -3.80 2.02 -16.45
CA ASP A 53 -4.35 0.69 -16.73
C ASP A 53 -5.21 0.21 -15.56
N ILE A 54 -6.30 -0.51 -15.85
CA ILE A 54 -7.22 -1.01 -14.82
C ILE A 54 -6.99 -2.50 -14.61
N LYS A 55 -6.59 -2.89 -13.40
CA LYS A 55 -6.38 -4.30 -13.04
C LYS A 55 -7.33 -4.77 -11.93
N PRO A 56 -7.79 -6.04 -11.94
CA PRO A 56 -7.66 -7.04 -13.01
C PRO A 56 -8.65 -6.81 -14.17
N ASN A 57 -9.77 -6.13 -13.93
CA ASN A 57 -10.70 -5.54 -14.92
C ASN A 57 -11.70 -4.64 -14.17
N ALA A 58 -12.38 -3.73 -14.89
CA ALA A 58 -13.28 -2.74 -14.28
C ALA A 58 -14.50 -3.33 -13.53
N LYS A 59 -14.83 -4.61 -13.75
CA LYS A 59 -15.91 -5.33 -13.06
C LYS A 59 -15.41 -6.23 -11.91
N GLY A 60 -14.11 -6.16 -11.59
CA GLY A 60 -13.51 -6.91 -10.50
C GLY A 60 -14.02 -6.41 -9.14
N THR A 61 -13.87 -7.25 -8.11
CA THR A 61 -14.35 -6.93 -6.75
C THR A 61 -13.54 -5.79 -6.10
N PHE A 62 -12.28 -5.62 -6.49
CA PHE A 62 -11.36 -4.56 -6.05
C PHE A 62 -10.54 -4.12 -7.28
N PRO A 63 -11.08 -3.23 -8.12
CA PRO A 63 -10.33 -2.73 -9.26
C PRO A 63 -9.30 -1.70 -8.78
N THR A 64 -8.14 -1.67 -9.45
CA THR A 64 -7.07 -0.69 -9.20
C THR A 64 -6.75 0.02 -10.50
N ILE A 65 -6.66 1.35 -10.46
CA ILE A 65 -6.08 2.15 -11.55
C ILE A 65 -4.57 2.28 -11.28
N LYS A 66 -3.78 1.59 -12.09
CA LYS A 66 -2.31 1.70 -12.12
C LYS A 66 -1.93 2.85 -13.04
N MET A 67 -1.53 3.97 -12.48
CA MET A 67 -1.18 5.20 -13.19
C MET A 67 0.33 5.33 -13.39
N LYS A 68 0.72 5.91 -14.53
CA LYS A 68 2.08 6.33 -14.81
C LYS A 68 2.10 7.85 -14.90
N ILE A 69 2.68 8.50 -13.90
CA ILE A 69 2.90 9.94 -13.89
C ILE A 69 4.30 10.21 -14.40
N ALA A 70 4.38 10.77 -15.61
CA ALA A 70 5.64 11.21 -16.17
C ALA A 70 6.03 12.56 -15.56
N TYR A 71 7.33 12.74 -15.33
CA TYR A 71 7.86 14.00 -14.81
C TYR A 71 9.17 14.41 -15.49
N CYS A 72 9.45 15.70 -15.53
CA CYS A 72 10.74 16.22 -15.96
C CYS A 72 11.02 17.61 -15.39
N LEU A 73 12.29 18.03 -15.44
CA LEU A 73 12.67 19.42 -15.16
C LEU A 73 12.32 20.30 -16.37
N ARG A 74 11.70 21.46 -16.12
CA ARG A 74 11.38 22.47 -17.14
C ARG A 74 12.60 22.95 -17.91
N SER A 75 13.77 22.95 -17.27
CA SER A 75 15.04 23.28 -17.90
C SER A 75 15.47 22.29 -18.98
N ASN A 76 14.87 21.09 -19.04
CA ASN A 76 15.19 20.07 -20.03
C ASN A 76 14.17 20.06 -21.19
N ALA A 77 14.42 20.87 -22.20
CA ALA A 77 13.54 21.03 -23.36
C ALA A 77 13.24 19.72 -24.11
N ALA A 78 14.20 18.78 -24.16
CA ALA A 78 14.00 17.50 -24.83
C ALA A 78 13.04 16.59 -24.06
N GLN A 79 13.13 16.57 -22.72
CA GLN A 79 12.18 15.82 -21.88
C GLN A 79 10.80 16.49 -21.84
N MET A 80 10.74 17.83 -21.78
CA MET A 80 9.49 18.59 -21.89
C MET A 80 8.74 18.27 -23.18
N LYS A 81 9.43 18.19 -24.32
CA LYS A 81 8.81 17.79 -25.59
C LYS A 81 8.23 16.37 -25.52
N ARG A 82 8.98 15.43 -24.93
CA ARG A 82 8.52 14.03 -24.78
C ARG A 82 7.34 13.89 -23.81
N LEU A 83 7.26 14.76 -22.80
CA LEU A 83 6.18 14.82 -21.83
C LEU A 83 4.89 15.39 -22.46
N GLU A 84 5.01 16.51 -23.16
CA GLU A 84 3.85 17.26 -23.68
C GLU A 84 3.30 16.70 -24.99
N VAL A 85 4.17 16.27 -25.90
CA VAL A 85 3.81 15.90 -27.27
C VAL A 85 3.79 14.38 -27.45
N ASP A 86 4.86 13.70 -27.05
CA ASP A 86 5.05 12.29 -27.39
C ASP A 86 4.40 11.33 -26.37
N ARG A 87 3.94 11.83 -25.20
CA ARG A 87 3.48 11.05 -24.03
C ARG A 87 4.36 9.82 -23.75
N ASN A 88 5.68 9.99 -23.84
CA ASN A 88 6.67 8.92 -23.68
C ASN A 88 7.94 9.44 -23.00
N CYS A 89 7.76 10.07 -21.85
CA CYS A 89 8.86 10.43 -20.97
C CYS A 89 9.44 9.17 -20.33
N PRO A 90 10.78 9.01 -20.28
CA PRO A 90 11.40 7.87 -19.62
C PRO A 90 11.35 7.95 -18.09
N LEU A 91 11.15 9.15 -17.53
CA LEU A 91 11.06 9.38 -16.08
C LEU A 91 9.60 9.33 -15.67
N VAL A 92 9.23 8.27 -14.94
CA VAL A 92 7.86 7.98 -14.54
C VAL A 92 7.84 7.53 -13.09
N ILE A 93 6.88 8.04 -12.33
CA ILE A 93 6.44 7.50 -11.04
C ILE A 93 5.17 6.69 -11.29
N VAL A 94 5.09 5.51 -10.70
CA VAL A 94 3.96 4.61 -10.85
C VAL A 94 3.10 4.74 -9.60
N ILE A 95 1.82 5.04 -9.75
CA ILE A 95 0.88 5.22 -8.64
C ILE A 95 -0.24 4.20 -8.78
N ASP A 96 -0.49 3.38 -7.77
CA ASP A 96 -1.62 2.45 -7.77
C ASP A 96 -2.77 3.05 -6.93
N TYR A 97 -3.95 3.21 -7.54
CA TYR A 97 -5.15 3.76 -6.91
C TYR A 97 -6.25 2.70 -6.81
N SER A 98 -6.48 2.15 -5.63
CA SER A 98 -7.37 1.02 -5.37
C SER A 98 -8.77 1.45 -4.94
N PHE A 99 -9.79 0.81 -5.52
CA PHE A 99 -11.20 1.08 -5.26
C PHE A 99 -11.83 0.01 -4.37
N ASN A 100 -12.99 0.33 -3.80
CA ASN A 100 -13.73 -0.53 -2.87
C ASN A 100 -12.94 -0.89 -1.61
N GLU A 101 -11.98 -0.06 -1.23
CA GLU A 101 -11.14 -0.27 -0.06
C GLU A 101 -11.47 0.77 1.00
N LYS A 102 -11.99 0.27 2.13
CA LYS A 102 -12.25 1.11 3.29
C LYS A 102 -10.96 1.33 4.06
N SER A 103 -10.58 2.60 4.17
CA SER A 103 -9.53 3.09 5.05
C SER A 103 -10.21 3.57 6.33
N TYR A 104 -10.10 2.81 7.41
CA TYR A 104 -10.82 3.07 8.66
C TYR A 104 -10.07 4.05 9.55
N ASN A 105 -8.75 4.12 9.40
CA ASN A 105 -7.90 5.01 10.18
C ASN A 105 -6.82 5.62 9.26
N VAL A 106 -6.70 6.94 9.31
CA VAL A 106 -5.78 7.74 8.50
C VAL A 106 -5.04 8.71 9.41
N GLU A 107 -3.73 8.83 9.24
CA GLU A 107 -2.86 9.76 9.97
C GLU A 107 -2.35 10.83 9.01
N MET A 108 -2.28 12.08 9.47
CA MET A 108 -1.68 13.17 8.70
C MET A 108 -0.18 13.21 9.00
N LEU A 109 0.64 12.88 8.00
CA LEU A 109 2.08 12.99 8.07
C LEU A 109 2.53 14.34 7.50
N GLN A 110 3.25 15.13 8.28
CA GLN A 110 3.91 16.34 7.77
C GLN A 110 5.11 15.94 6.91
N LEU A 111 5.15 16.40 5.67
CA LEU A 111 6.36 16.34 4.86
C LEU A 111 7.19 17.59 5.15
N GLY A 112 8.26 17.43 5.94
CA GLY A 112 9.13 18.56 6.31
C GLY A 112 8.39 19.67 7.07
N ASP A 113 9.07 20.80 7.26
CA ASP A 113 8.49 21.94 7.98
C ASP A 113 7.51 22.76 7.08
N ASP A 114 7.66 22.68 5.74
CA ASP A 114 6.90 23.49 4.77
C ASP A 114 6.32 22.71 3.56
N ASP A 115 6.56 21.40 3.40
CA ASP A 115 6.22 20.65 2.16
C ASP A 115 4.84 19.95 2.18
N GLY A 116 3.92 20.42 3.03
CA GLY A 116 2.53 19.97 3.09
C GLY A 116 2.27 18.74 3.98
N GLU A 117 1.02 18.28 4.00
CA GLU A 117 0.59 17.12 4.78
C GLU A 117 0.11 15.99 3.85
N ILE A 118 0.60 14.77 4.07
CA ILE A 118 0.11 13.57 3.41
C ILE A 118 -0.79 12.81 4.36
N GLN A 119 -1.99 12.49 3.89
CA GLN A 119 -2.85 11.53 4.57
C GLN A 119 -2.33 10.11 4.30
N ALA A 120 -1.67 9.51 5.28
CA ALA A 120 -1.19 8.15 5.23
C ALA A 120 -2.16 7.21 5.96
N TYR A 121 -2.07 5.92 5.69
CA TYR A 121 -2.72 4.91 6.53
C TYR A 121 -2.20 5.03 7.96
N ASP A 122 -3.12 5.01 8.93
CA ASP A 122 -2.74 4.75 10.32
C ASP A 122 -2.00 3.39 10.33
N ILE A 123 -0.90 3.34 11.07
CA ILE A 123 -0.13 2.11 11.30
C ILE A 123 -1.03 0.92 11.67
N CYS A 124 -2.13 1.17 12.38
CA CYS A 124 -3.11 0.16 12.73
C CYS A 124 -3.80 -0.45 11.50
N ASP A 125 -4.18 0.38 10.53
CA ASP A 125 -4.86 -0.05 9.30
C ASP A 125 -3.90 -0.79 8.36
N LEU A 126 -2.65 -0.31 8.27
CA LEU A 126 -1.59 -0.98 7.52
C LEU A 126 -1.34 -2.38 8.08
N MET A 127 -1.17 -2.51 9.40
CA MET A 127 -0.96 -3.80 10.05
C MET A 127 -2.15 -4.75 9.85
N ALA A 128 -3.37 -4.26 10.01
CA ALA A 128 -4.58 -5.04 9.76
C ALA A 128 -4.64 -5.56 8.33
N GLU A 129 -4.25 -4.75 7.35
CA GLU A 129 -4.23 -5.17 5.94
C GLU A 129 -3.17 -6.23 5.63
N LYS A 130 -1.97 -6.10 6.21
CA LYS A 130 -0.90 -7.09 6.08
C LYS A 130 -1.34 -8.43 6.69
N LEU A 131 -1.90 -8.41 7.90
CA LEU A 131 -2.45 -9.60 8.57
C LEU A 131 -3.55 -10.25 7.74
N ARG A 132 -4.51 -9.46 7.22
CA ARG A 132 -5.57 -9.96 6.33
C ARG A 132 -4.98 -10.61 5.09
N SER A 133 -3.98 -9.99 4.48
CA SER A 133 -3.32 -10.53 3.28
C SER A 133 -2.63 -11.87 3.57
N ILE A 134 -1.96 -12.01 4.72
CA ILE A 134 -1.35 -13.27 5.18
C ILE A 134 -2.42 -14.36 5.34
N LEU A 135 -3.56 -14.07 5.98
CA LEU A 135 -4.64 -15.06 6.13
C LEU A 135 -5.29 -15.44 4.79
N GLN A 136 -5.46 -14.47 3.89
CA GLN A 136 -6.11 -14.68 2.59
C GLN A 136 -5.25 -15.38 1.54
N GLN A 137 -3.97 -15.63 1.84
CA GLN A 137 -3.03 -16.12 0.86
C GLN A 137 -3.40 -17.53 0.35
N GLU A 138 -3.99 -18.36 1.21
CA GLU A 138 -4.52 -19.68 0.86
C GLU A 138 -5.65 -19.57 -0.17
N VAL A 139 -6.67 -18.76 0.12
CA VAL A 139 -7.84 -18.54 -0.75
C VAL A 139 -7.44 -17.98 -2.12
N ARG A 140 -6.39 -17.16 -2.18
CA ARG A 140 -5.90 -16.53 -3.42
C ARG A 140 -4.79 -17.31 -4.14
N ASN A 141 -4.36 -18.44 -3.58
CA ASN A 141 -3.27 -19.26 -4.08
C ASN A 141 -1.99 -18.46 -4.42
N ARG A 142 -1.48 -17.67 -3.47
CA ARG A 142 -0.23 -16.91 -3.61
C ARG A 142 0.56 -16.90 -2.30
N GLY A 143 1.86 -16.61 -2.37
CA GLY A 143 2.71 -16.37 -1.20
C GLY A 143 2.61 -14.92 -0.71
N ARG A 144 2.78 -14.72 0.60
CA ARG A 144 2.81 -13.42 1.27
C ARG A 144 4.02 -13.26 2.19
N GLU A 145 5.18 -13.65 1.68
CA GLU A 145 6.48 -13.56 2.34
C GLU A 145 6.84 -12.12 2.75
N GLN A 146 6.59 -11.13 1.89
CA GLN A 146 6.84 -9.71 2.18
C GLN A 146 5.99 -9.22 3.35
N ASP A 147 4.73 -9.65 3.43
CA ASP A 147 3.83 -9.20 4.51
C ASP A 147 4.32 -9.71 5.88
N ILE A 148 4.97 -10.89 5.96
CA ILE A 148 5.61 -11.37 7.21
C ILE A 148 6.82 -10.50 7.57
N TYR A 149 7.67 -10.17 6.60
CA TYR A 149 8.81 -9.29 6.83
C TYR A 149 8.36 -7.91 7.30
N ASP A 150 7.40 -7.30 6.61
CA ASP A 150 6.90 -5.96 6.91
C ASP A 150 6.30 -5.89 8.31
N VAL A 151 5.45 -6.85 8.69
CA VAL A 151 4.85 -6.86 10.04
C VAL A 151 5.92 -7.08 11.11
N ASN A 152 6.86 -8.00 10.91
CA ASN A 152 7.96 -8.19 11.86
C ASN A 152 8.84 -6.93 11.98
N TYR A 153 9.13 -6.26 10.86
CA TYR A 153 9.89 -5.02 10.84
C TYR A 153 9.16 -3.90 11.61
N LEU A 154 7.86 -3.74 11.39
CA LEU A 154 7.04 -2.78 12.12
C LEU A 154 7.07 -3.09 13.62
N LEU A 155 6.79 -4.33 14.02
CA LEU A 155 6.79 -4.75 15.43
C LEU A 155 8.12 -4.56 16.15
N THR A 156 9.25 -4.58 15.42
CA THR A 156 10.59 -4.41 15.98
C THR A 156 11.09 -2.97 15.94
N THR A 157 10.49 -2.11 15.11
CA THR A 157 10.93 -0.72 14.90
C THR A 157 10.07 0.29 15.65
N ILE A 158 8.77 0.04 15.77
CA ILE A 158 7.83 0.97 16.42
C ILE A 158 7.75 0.72 17.93
N LYS A 159 7.26 1.72 18.67
CA LYS A 159 6.92 1.56 20.09
C LYS A 159 5.91 0.43 20.27
N PRO A 160 5.96 -0.35 21.36
CA PRO A 160 4.94 -1.35 21.64
C PRO A 160 3.53 -0.77 21.54
N LEU A 161 2.67 -1.44 20.78
CA LEU A 161 1.29 -1.03 20.56
C LEU A 161 0.48 -1.17 21.85
N SER A 162 -0.25 -0.13 22.19
CA SER A 162 -1.22 -0.10 23.27
C SER A 162 -2.42 -1.02 23.00
N ASP A 163 -3.16 -1.37 24.04
CA ASP A 163 -4.38 -2.19 23.91
C ASP A 163 -5.46 -1.52 23.06
N SER A 164 -5.50 -0.18 23.05
CA SER A 164 -6.40 0.58 22.17
C SER A 164 -6.00 0.42 20.70
N GLU A 165 -4.71 0.50 20.38
CA GLU A 165 -4.20 0.28 19.02
C GLU A 165 -4.43 -1.18 18.57
N LYS A 166 -4.22 -2.16 19.45
CA LYS A 166 -4.54 -3.57 19.16
C LYS A 166 -6.03 -3.79 18.87
N THR A 167 -6.92 -3.14 19.64
CA THR A 167 -8.36 -3.16 19.38
C THR A 167 -8.69 -2.56 18.01
N LYS A 168 -8.06 -1.44 17.64
CA LYS A 168 -8.23 -0.83 16.31
C LYS A 168 -7.78 -1.77 15.19
N ILE A 169 -6.62 -2.41 15.35
CA ILE A 169 -6.07 -3.39 14.40
C ILE A 169 -7.04 -4.56 14.22
N LEU A 170 -7.55 -5.14 15.31
CA LEU A 170 -8.48 -6.27 15.23
C LEU A 170 -9.79 -5.89 14.53
N ASN A 171 -10.38 -4.75 14.90
CA ASN A 171 -11.61 -4.26 14.26
C ASN A 171 -11.40 -3.99 12.76
N SER A 172 -10.28 -3.35 12.40
CA SER A 172 -9.92 -3.10 11.00
C SER A 172 -9.69 -4.41 10.23
N LEU A 173 -9.02 -5.39 10.85
CA LEU A 173 -8.79 -6.72 10.28
C LEU A 173 -10.11 -7.43 9.98
N ILE A 174 -11.03 -7.50 10.95
CA ILE A 174 -12.35 -8.14 10.79
C ILE A 174 -13.12 -7.45 9.66
N ASN A 175 -13.18 -6.12 9.69
CA ASN A 175 -13.91 -5.34 8.69
C ASN A 175 -13.33 -5.52 7.28
N LYS A 176 -12.01 -5.41 7.10
CA LYS A 176 -11.35 -5.61 5.80
C LYS A 176 -11.44 -7.07 5.30
N SER A 177 -11.71 -8.02 6.19
CA SER A 177 -11.86 -9.44 5.87
C SER A 177 -13.25 -9.82 5.35
N GLN A 178 -14.26 -8.95 5.52
CA GLN A 178 -15.62 -9.19 5.05
C GLN A 178 -15.65 -9.49 3.54
N GLY A 179 -16.30 -10.59 3.16
CA GLY A 179 -16.42 -11.02 1.76
C GLY A 179 -15.13 -11.57 1.13
N LYS A 180 -14.05 -11.72 1.91
CA LYS A 180 -12.76 -12.24 1.43
C LYS A 180 -12.61 -13.77 1.57
N LYS A 181 -13.65 -14.44 2.11
CA LYS A 181 -13.75 -15.90 2.33
C LYS A 181 -12.67 -16.45 3.28
N ILE A 182 -12.38 -15.71 4.33
CA ILE A 182 -11.38 -16.08 5.37
C ILE A 182 -11.98 -16.08 6.77
N ASP A 183 -13.31 -16.03 6.90
CA ASP A 183 -13.99 -15.92 8.19
C ASP A 183 -13.62 -17.05 9.16
N TYR A 184 -13.33 -18.25 8.64
CA TYR A 184 -12.86 -19.40 9.41
C TYR A 184 -11.44 -19.25 9.99
N LEU A 185 -10.68 -18.24 9.58
CA LEU A 185 -9.35 -17.89 10.10
C LEU A 185 -9.37 -16.66 11.00
N LEU A 186 -10.52 -16.01 11.18
CA LEU A 186 -10.66 -14.80 12.00
C LEU A 186 -10.90 -15.17 13.48
N HIS A 187 -9.94 -15.89 14.05
CA HIS A 187 -9.89 -16.24 15.47
C HIS A 187 -8.43 -16.30 15.92
N ARG A 188 -8.19 -16.35 17.24
CA ARG A 188 -6.86 -16.32 17.88
C ARG A 188 -5.81 -17.22 17.22
N ASP A 189 -6.18 -18.46 16.91
CA ASP A 189 -5.27 -19.47 16.37
C ASP A 189 -5.30 -19.56 14.84
N GLY A 190 -6.04 -18.69 14.14
CA GLY A 190 -6.17 -18.76 12.68
C GLY A 190 -4.84 -18.63 11.94
N ILE A 191 -3.89 -17.87 12.51
CA ILE A 191 -2.53 -17.70 11.98
C ILE A 191 -1.68 -18.98 12.09
N ASP A 192 -2.06 -19.95 12.91
CA ASP A 192 -1.33 -21.21 13.08
C ASP A 192 -1.65 -22.25 12.01
N ASN A 193 -2.57 -21.96 11.08
CA ASN A 193 -2.86 -22.84 9.96
C ASN A 193 -1.53 -23.18 9.22
N PRO A 194 -1.14 -24.47 9.15
CA PRO A 194 0.13 -24.88 8.56
C PRO A 194 0.30 -24.43 7.10
N GLU A 195 -0.79 -24.29 6.35
CA GLU A 195 -0.76 -23.85 4.96
C GLU A 195 -0.39 -22.36 4.84
N ILE A 196 -0.82 -21.52 5.79
CA ILE A 196 -0.42 -20.10 5.86
C ILE A 196 1.08 -20.01 6.08
N LYS A 197 1.60 -20.73 7.10
CA LYS A 197 3.03 -20.73 7.41
C LYS A 197 3.88 -21.23 6.25
N LYS A 198 3.46 -22.33 5.62
CA LYS A 198 4.15 -22.90 4.47
C LYS A 198 4.21 -21.91 3.30
N ARG A 199 3.09 -21.30 2.92
CA ARG A 199 3.06 -20.34 1.80
C ARG A 199 3.87 -19.08 2.09
N SER A 200 3.86 -18.62 3.33
CA SER A 200 4.69 -17.48 3.76
C SER A 200 6.19 -17.79 3.72
N SER A 201 6.60 -19.06 3.89
CA SER A 201 8.02 -19.45 3.95
C SER A 201 8.64 -19.71 2.58
N GLU A 202 7.86 -20.20 1.61
CA GLU A 202 8.34 -20.70 0.31
C GLU A 202 9.29 -19.73 -0.42
N LYS A 203 9.01 -18.43 -0.36
CA LYS A 203 9.76 -17.38 -1.06
C LYS A 203 10.44 -16.39 -0.13
N TYR A 204 10.32 -16.56 1.18
CA TYR A 204 10.92 -15.67 2.16
C TYR A 204 12.44 -15.48 1.99
N PRO A 205 13.24 -16.54 1.70
CA PRO A 205 14.67 -16.37 1.47
C PRO A 205 15.03 -15.48 0.28
N LEU A 206 14.13 -15.32 -0.69
CA LEU A 206 14.33 -14.48 -1.88
C LEU A 206 14.28 -12.99 -1.55
N LEU A 207 13.75 -12.61 -0.37
CA LEU A 207 13.68 -11.21 0.04
C LEU A 207 15.06 -10.60 0.31
N LYS A 208 16.10 -11.43 0.50
CA LYS A 208 17.48 -10.97 0.75
C LYS A 208 18.02 -10.05 -0.35
N ASP A 209 17.52 -10.19 -1.57
CA ASP A 209 17.91 -9.35 -2.70
C ASP A 209 17.24 -7.96 -2.67
N THR A 210 16.21 -7.78 -1.84
CA THR A 210 15.37 -6.58 -1.76
C THR A 210 15.51 -5.84 -0.43
N VAL A 211 15.92 -6.51 0.65
CA VAL A 211 16.03 -5.94 1.99
C VAL A 211 17.47 -5.93 2.50
N VAL A 212 17.80 -4.95 3.34
CA VAL A 212 19.15 -4.76 3.88
C VAL A 212 19.53 -5.86 4.86
N ASP A 213 18.59 -6.25 5.72
CA ASP A 213 18.76 -7.33 6.68
C ASP A 213 17.50 -8.22 6.65
N LEU A 214 17.70 -9.52 6.42
CA LEU A 214 16.61 -10.48 6.37
C LEU A 214 16.68 -11.34 7.65
N PRO A 215 15.80 -11.12 8.63
CA PRO A 215 15.75 -11.94 9.83
C PRO A 215 15.35 -13.39 9.49
N ASP A 216 15.59 -14.30 10.43
CA ASP A 216 15.15 -15.69 10.27
C ASP A 216 13.62 -15.78 10.11
N PHE A 217 13.16 -16.66 9.22
CA PHE A 217 11.74 -16.81 8.93
C PHE A 217 10.97 -17.32 10.15
N GLU A 218 11.49 -18.33 10.85
CA GLU A 218 10.81 -18.94 11.99
C GLU A 218 10.66 -17.93 13.13
N GLU A 219 11.72 -17.16 13.41
CA GLU A 219 11.65 -16.06 14.37
C GLU A 219 10.65 -14.98 13.96
N SER A 220 10.70 -14.55 12.70
CA SER A 220 9.81 -13.49 12.19
C SER A 220 8.35 -13.92 12.21
N TYR A 221 8.08 -15.14 11.75
CA TYR A 221 6.74 -15.72 11.78
C TYR A 221 6.25 -15.89 13.22
N ALA A 222 7.08 -16.36 14.14
CA ALA A 222 6.73 -16.50 15.54
C ALA A 222 6.32 -15.15 16.17
N ARG A 223 7.10 -14.08 15.94
CA ARG A 223 6.73 -12.73 16.44
C ARG A 223 5.42 -12.23 15.85
N VAL A 224 5.19 -12.44 14.56
CA VAL A 224 3.93 -12.08 13.88
C VAL A 224 2.75 -12.88 14.45
N ALA A 225 2.92 -14.19 14.64
CA ALA A 225 1.90 -15.07 15.19
C ALA A 225 1.58 -14.73 16.66
N ASP A 226 2.59 -14.49 17.48
CA ASP A 226 2.44 -14.06 18.87
C ASP A 226 1.71 -12.73 18.97
N PHE A 227 2.07 -11.77 18.10
CA PHE A 227 1.36 -10.50 18.02
C PHE A 227 -0.12 -10.69 17.64
N PHE A 228 -0.39 -11.45 16.58
CA PHE A 228 -1.74 -11.77 16.13
C PHE A 228 -2.57 -12.40 17.25
N LYS A 229 -2.02 -13.39 17.97
CA LYS A 229 -2.66 -14.04 19.12
C LYS A 229 -2.89 -13.09 20.30
N SER A 230 -2.06 -12.06 20.43
CA SER A 230 -2.18 -11.04 21.47
C SER A 230 -3.25 -9.97 21.20
N LEU A 231 -3.86 -9.98 20.00
CA LEU A 231 -5.01 -9.11 19.73
C LEU A 231 -6.18 -9.48 20.64
N PRO A 232 -7.07 -8.52 20.97
CA PRO A 232 -8.19 -8.74 21.89
C PRO A 232 -9.32 -9.52 21.22
N TRP A 233 -9.04 -10.75 20.80
CA TRP A 233 -10.04 -11.65 20.22
C TRP A 233 -11.19 -11.85 21.20
N ASP A 234 -12.42 -11.81 20.69
CA ASP A 234 -13.58 -12.22 21.47
C ASP A 234 -13.46 -13.73 21.72
N ASP A 235 -13.06 -14.09 22.94
CA ASP A 235 -13.09 -15.48 23.40
C ASP A 235 -14.58 -15.90 23.50
N ASN A 236 -15.09 -16.58 22.46
CA ASN A 236 -16.35 -17.30 22.53
C ASN A 236 -16.17 -18.62 23.29
#